data_AF-A0A813DD08-F1
#
_entry.id   AF-A0A813DD08-F1
#
_cell.length_a   1.000
_cell.length_b   1.000
_cell.length_c   1.000
_cell.angle_alpha   90.00
_cell.angle_beta   90.00
_cell.angle_gamma   90.00
#
_symmetry.space_group_name_H-M   'P 1'
#
loop_
_entity.id
_entity.type
_entity.pdbx_description
1 polymer ?
#
loop_
_entity_poly.entity_id
_entity_poly.type
_entity_poly.pdbx_seq_one_letter_code
_entity_poly.pdbx_strand_id
1 'polypeptide(L)'
;AVRIHDARPDLAAGQVSLAENGVTLVRHPTSLCTEEFYSLSTRAREVYFREVCAAVTEATGAQEVVAFHHLVRNEAMALKLAGGDPSIMAGYDNSLGGVGGYAPNAHADYTPATAAGTARQQLQRLLEERSPKTTFGRYVLINAWRSISDSGPVLNHPLAVLDGASLSSEDRVTVDLHYRSFVSESMQLRCSQPHSRHRWLYFPRMVKDELLLFKQYDSDPTEKVCYAFHCAFS
;
A
#
# COMPACT_ATOMS: atom_id res chain seq x y z
N ALA A 1 -4.99 24.07 -6.08
CA ALA A 1 -5.73 22.81 -5.81
C ALA A 1 -5.16 21.72 -6.70
N VAL A 2 -4.87 20.54 -6.14
CA VAL A 2 -4.39 19.37 -6.89
C VAL A 2 -5.61 18.64 -7.49
N ARG A 3 -5.53 18.22 -8.76
CA ARG A 3 -6.59 17.46 -9.42
C ARG A 3 -6.35 15.96 -9.23
N ILE A 4 -7.38 15.24 -8.79
CA ILE A 4 -7.37 13.78 -8.61
C ILE A 4 -8.42 13.19 -9.55
N HIS A 5 -8.02 12.22 -10.37
CA HIS A 5 -8.79 11.70 -11.50
C HIS A 5 -9.44 10.35 -11.14
N ASP A 6 -10.73 10.21 -11.44
CA ASP A 6 -11.41 8.91 -11.36
C ASP A 6 -10.81 7.98 -12.42
N ALA A 7 -10.12 6.94 -11.96
CA ALA A 7 -9.39 6.00 -12.80
C ALA A 7 -10.23 4.80 -13.25
N ARG A 8 -11.50 4.67 -12.83
CA ARG A 8 -12.36 3.54 -13.24
C ARG A 8 -12.59 3.48 -14.76
N PRO A 9 -12.85 4.59 -15.48
CA PRO A 9 -12.98 4.56 -16.94
C PRO A 9 -11.69 4.13 -17.63
N ASP A 10 -10.55 4.67 -17.18
CA ASP A 10 -9.24 4.38 -17.75
C ASP A 10 -8.82 2.92 -17.48
N LEU A 11 -9.14 2.39 -16.30
CA LEU A 11 -8.98 0.96 -15.97
C LEU A 11 -9.83 0.07 -16.89
N ALA A 12 -11.12 0.40 -17.08
CA ALA A 12 -12.00 -0.37 -17.96
C ALA A 12 -11.55 -0.34 -19.43
N ALA A 13 -10.90 0.74 -19.84
CA ALA A 13 -10.28 0.88 -21.17
C ALA A 13 -8.88 0.23 -21.28
N GLY A 14 -8.35 -0.38 -20.21
CA GLY A 14 -7.00 -0.98 -20.18
C GLY A 14 -5.87 0.04 -20.21
N GLN A 15 -6.15 1.30 -19.88
CA GLN A 15 -5.17 2.41 -19.87
C GLN A 15 -4.52 2.63 -18.50
N VAL A 16 -5.03 1.97 -17.46
CA VAL A 16 -4.42 1.92 -16.13
C VAL A 16 -4.06 0.47 -15.81
N SER A 17 -2.78 0.22 -15.53
CA SER A 17 -2.30 -1.10 -15.16
C SER A 17 -1.15 -1.04 -14.15
N LEU A 18 -0.90 -2.15 -13.47
CA LEU A 18 0.20 -2.24 -12.51
C LEU A 18 1.57 -2.04 -13.18
N ALA A 19 1.72 -2.49 -14.43
CA ALA A 19 2.97 -2.35 -15.19
C ALA A 19 3.22 -0.90 -15.62
N GLU A 20 2.24 -0.28 -16.28
CA GLU A 20 2.41 1.03 -16.90
C GLU A 20 2.22 2.21 -15.93
N ASN A 21 1.45 2.02 -14.86
CA ASN A 21 1.08 3.10 -13.93
C ASN A 21 1.49 2.82 -12.49
N GLY A 22 1.95 1.60 -12.19
CA GLY A 22 2.26 1.19 -10.82
C GLY A 22 1.03 0.98 -9.95
N VAL A 23 -0.19 0.96 -10.53
CA VAL A 23 -1.45 0.77 -9.82
C VAL A 23 -2.49 0.04 -10.67
N THR A 24 -3.27 -0.84 -10.05
CA THR A 24 -4.44 -1.48 -10.66
C THR A 24 -5.49 -1.78 -9.62
N LEU A 25 -6.76 -1.84 -10.03
CA LEU A 25 -7.86 -2.29 -9.20
C LEU A 25 -8.38 -3.62 -9.73
N VAL A 26 -8.41 -4.63 -8.87
CA VAL A 26 -8.92 -5.96 -9.21
C VAL A 26 -10.14 -6.29 -8.38
N ARG A 27 -11.05 -7.10 -8.94
CA ARG A 27 -12.13 -7.70 -8.15
C ARG A 27 -11.58 -8.97 -7.49
N HIS A 28 -11.34 -8.90 -6.19
CA HIS A 28 -10.86 -10.03 -5.39
C HIS A 28 -11.65 -10.11 -4.08
N PRO A 29 -12.78 -10.83 -4.06
CA PRO A 29 -13.63 -10.99 -2.88
C PRO A 29 -12.87 -11.60 -1.70
N THR A 30 -13.44 -11.41 -0.51
CA THR A 30 -12.93 -12.02 0.72
C THR A 30 -14.04 -12.70 1.49
N SER A 31 -13.69 -13.77 2.20
CA SER A 31 -14.63 -14.37 3.13
C SER A 31 -14.76 -13.62 4.45
N LEU A 32 -13.87 -12.65 4.75
CA LEU A 32 -13.84 -11.99 6.05
C LEU A 32 -14.91 -10.90 6.19
N CYS A 33 -15.50 -10.79 7.38
CA CYS A 33 -16.37 -9.67 7.78
C CYS A 33 -15.56 -8.49 8.36
N THR A 34 -16.21 -7.34 8.55
CA THR A 34 -15.56 -6.13 9.08
C THR A 34 -14.87 -6.38 10.43
N GLU A 35 -15.52 -7.08 11.35
CA GLU A 35 -15.01 -7.34 12.70
C GLU A 35 -13.76 -8.24 12.69
N GLU A 36 -13.64 -9.14 11.72
CA GLU A 36 -12.46 -10.00 11.56
C GLU A 36 -11.22 -9.20 11.15
N PHE A 37 -11.38 -8.08 10.43
CA PHE A 37 -10.27 -7.18 10.12
C PHE A 37 -9.76 -6.40 11.34
N TYR A 38 -10.64 -6.05 12.29
CA TYR A 38 -10.25 -5.33 13.50
C TYR A 38 -9.60 -6.22 14.56
N SER A 39 -9.93 -7.51 14.56
CA SER A 39 -9.34 -8.48 15.50
C SER A 39 -8.13 -9.22 14.91
N LEU A 40 -8.13 -9.42 13.58
CA LEU A 40 -7.20 -10.25 12.80
C LEU A 40 -6.57 -11.38 13.61
N SER A 41 -7.43 -12.26 14.15
CA SER A 41 -6.99 -13.53 14.73
C SER A 41 -6.04 -14.26 13.77
N THR A 42 -5.18 -15.15 14.28
CA THR A 42 -4.23 -15.91 13.44
C THR A 42 -4.89 -16.50 12.20
N ARG A 43 -6.09 -17.09 12.36
CA ARG A 43 -6.88 -17.64 11.27
C ARG A 43 -7.33 -16.57 10.25
N ALA A 44 -7.88 -15.45 10.71
CA ALA A 44 -8.33 -14.38 9.81
C ALA A 44 -7.14 -13.80 9.03
N ARG A 45 -5.99 -13.64 9.69
CA ARG A 45 -4.73 -13.22 9.05
C ARG A 45 -4.29 -14.22 7.97
N GLU A 46 -4.27 -15.52 8.26
CA GLU A 46 -3.88 -16.56 7.30
C GLU A 46 -4.79 -16.57 6.07
N VAL A 47 -6.11 -16.48 6.28
CA VAL A 47 -7.10 -16.42 5.19
C VAL A 47 -6.85 -15.19 4.31
N TYR A 48 -6.76 -14.01 4.91
CA TYR A 48 -6.59 -12.76 4.17
C TYR A 48 -5.25 -12.70 3.44
N PHE A 49 -4.17 -13.16 4.09
CA PHE A 49 -2.84 -13.15 3.48
C PHE A 49 -2.79 -14.09 2.28
N ARG A 50 -3.42 -15.25 2.36
CA ARG A 50 -3.56 -16.16 1.21
C ARG A 50 -4.35 -15.53 0.07
N GLU A 51 -5.47 -14.87 0.38
CA GLU A 51 -6.29 -14.16 -0.62
C GLU A 51 -5.48 -13.05 -1.31
N VAL A 52 -4.79 -12.20 -0.54
CA VAL A 52 -3.96 -11.13 -1.10
C VAL A 52 -2.80 -11.68 -1.93
N CYS A 53 -2.11 -12.73 -1.45
CA CYS A 53 -1.05 -13.37 -2.22
C CYS A 53 -1.56 -13.90 -3.57
N ALA A 54 -2.74 -14.52 -3.60
CA ALA A 54 -3.34 -15.00 -4.85
C ALA A 54 -3.61 -13.85 -5.83
N ALA A 55 -4.21 -12.75 -5.36
CA ALA A 55 -4.47 -11.57 -6.17
C ALA A 55 -3.18 -10.95 -6.75
N VAL A 56 -2.14 -10.85 -5.92
CA VAL A 56 -0.84 -10.31 -6.34
C VAL A 56 -0.14 -11.25 -7.32
N THR A 57 -0.19 -12.57 -7.11
CA THR A 57 0.34 -13.56 -8.06
C THR A 57 -0.34 -13.43 -9.42
N GLU A 58 -1.67 -13.33 -9.45
CA GLU A 58 -2.41 -13.15 -10.70
C GLU A 58 -2.06 -11.84 -11.41
N ALA A 59 -1.96 -10.73 -10.65
CA ALA A 59 -1.67 -9.41 -11.21
C ALA A 59 -0.22 -9.22 -11.69
N THR A 60 0.71 -10.04 -11.22
CA THR A 60 2.16 -9.83 -11.46
C THR A 60 2.84 -11.00 -12.18
N GLY A 61 2.28 -12.20 -12.13
CA GLY A 61 2.97 -13.42 -12.56
C GLY A 61 4.15 -13.81 -11.66
N ALA A 62 4.26 -13.25 -10.46
CA ALA A 62 5.36 -13.56 -9.54
C ALA A 62 5.37 -15.04 -9.14
N GLN A 63 6.57 -15.64 -9.13
CA GLN A 63 6.77 -17.05 -8.75
C GLN A 63 6.50 -17.29 -7.26
N GLU A 64 6.85 -16.31 -6.42
CA GLU A 64 6.70 -16.35 -4.97
C GLU A 64 6.12 -15.03 -4.48
N VAL A 65 5.11 -15.09 -3.61
CA VAL A 65 4.46 -13.92 -3.03
C VAL A 65 4.25 -14.14 -1.53
N VAL A 66 4.68 -13.17 -0.72
CA VAL A 66 4.58 -13.21 0.73
C VAL A 66 3.91 -11.94 1.24
N ALA A 67 2.81 -12.13 1.94
CA ALA A 67 2.23 -11.09 2.78
C ALA A 67 2.91 -11.14 4.16
N PHE A 68 3.52 -10.03 4.58
CA PHE A 68 4.32 -9.97 5.80
C PHE A 68 3.85 -8.90 6.79
N HIS A 69 3.02 -7.94 6.36
CA HIS A 69 2.56 -6.82 7.17
C HIS A 69 1.14 -6.42 6.81
N HIS A 70 0.40 -5.84 7.75
CA HIS A 70 -0.91 -5.23 7.52
C HIS A 70 -1.15 -4.11 8.53
N LEU A 71 -2.02 -3.17 8.17
CA LEU A 71 -2.53 -2.11 9.02
C LEU A 71 -4.01 -1.91 8.72
N VAL A 72 -4.79 -1.57 9.74
CA VAL A 72 -6.17 -1.11 9.59
C VAL A 72 -6.21 0.40 9.76
N ARG A 73 -6.97 1.09 8.88
CA ARG A 73 -7.14 2.54 8.96
C ARG A 73 -8.56 2.88 9.42
N ASN A 74 -8.68 3.51 10.58
CA ASN A 74 -9.93 4.06 11.11
C ASN A 74 -9.60 5.17 12.11
N GLU A 75 -9.74 6.41 11.67
CA GLU A 75 -9.34 7.58 12.45
C GLU A 75 -10.13 7.74 13.76
N ALA A 76 -11.45 7.54 13.74
CA ALA A 76 -12.29 7.65 14.93
C ALA A 76 -11.94 6.58 15.97
N MET A 77 -11.69 5.34 15.54
CA MET A 77 -11.29 4.26 16.42
C MET A 77 -9.87 4.47 16.95
N ALA A 78 -8.94 4.88 16.11
CA ALA A 78 -7.57 5.19 16.52
C ALA A 78 -7.55 6.31 17.58
N LEU A 79 -8.35 7.38 17.42
CA LEU A 79 -8.49 8.44 18.42
C LEU A 79 -9.04 7.92 19.74
N LYS A 80 -10.04 7.03 19.68
CA LYS A 80 -10.60 6.39 20.87
C LYS A 80 -9.57 5.52 21.59
N LEU A 81 -8.79 4.72 20.86
CA LEU A 81 -7.72 3.87 21.41
C LEU A 81 -6.57 4.69 22.00
N ALA A 82 -6.32 5.87 21.43
CA ALA A 82 -5.37 6.85 21.95
C ALA A 82 -5.88 7.65 23.17
N GLY A 83 -7.05 7.31 23.73
CA GLY A 83 -7.63 8.03 24.86
C GLY A 83 -8.05 9.47 24.55
N GLY A 84 -8.24 9.79 23.26
CA GLY A 84 -8.59 11.13 22.79
C GLY A 84 -7.40 12.04 22.48
N ASP A 85 -6.16 11.55 22.54
CA ASP A 85 -4.95 12.34 22.21
C ASP A 85 -4.46 12.05 20.77
N PRO A 86 -4.60 13.02 19.83
CA PRO A 86 -4.16 12.83 18.45
C PRO A 86 -2.65 12.63 18.28
N SER A 87 -1.83 13.08 19.24
CA SER A 87 -0.36 12.93 19.16
C SER A 87 0.07 11.47 19.25
N ILE A 88 -0.76 10.61 19.85
CA ILE A 88 -0.52 9.18 20.01
C ILE A 88 -0.99 8.41 18.76
N MET A 89 -1.89 8.98 17.96
CA MET A 89 -2.37 8.39 16.69
C MET A 89 -1.34 8.45 15.56
N ALA A 90 -0.42 9.42 15.62
CA ALA A 90 0.59 9.68 14.59
C ALA A 90 1.74 8.66 14.59
N GLY A 91 1.72 7.68 15.50
CA GLY A 91 2.72 6.64 15.58
C GLY A 91 2.55 5.61 14.45
N TYR A 92 3.63 5.39 13.70
CA TYR A 92 3.82 4.18 12.88
C TYR A 92 3.96 2.89 13.72
N ASP A 93 3.77 3.00 15.04
CA ASP A 93 3.85 1.93 16.01
C ASP A 93 2.48 1.27 16.15
N ASN A 94 2.43 -0.05 15.92
CA ASN A 94 1.27 -0.92 16.14
C ASN A 94 0.74 -0.91 17.60
N SER A 95 1.30 -0.09 18.47
CA SER A 95 0.84 0.26 19.84
C SER A 95 -0.67 0.40 20.03
N LEU A 96 -1.43 0.82 19.01
CA LEU A 96 -2.90 0.92 19.05
C LEU A 96 -3.60 -0.33 18.49
N GLY A 97 -3.03 -1.52 18.68
CA GLY A 97 -3.62 -2.77 18.22
C GLY A 97 -3.71 -2.89 16.70
N GLY A 98 -2.82 -2.21 15.97
CA GLY A 98 -2.79 -2.24 14.49
C GLY A 98 -3.81 -1.33 13.79
N VAL A 99 -4.52 -0.47 14.53
CA VAL A 99 -5.47 0.52 13.96
C VAL A 99 -4.85 1.92 13.98
N GLY A 100 -4.65 2.52 12.80
CA GLY A 100 -4.06 3.85 12.63
C GLY A 100 -5.02 4.88 12.00
N GLY A 101 -4.68 6.16 12.16
CA GLY A 101 -5.33 7.26 11.44
C GLY A 101 -4.95 7.30 9.95
N TYR A 102 -5.59 8.15 9.15
CA TYR A 102 -5.26 8.28 7.72
C TYR A 102 -3.91 8.95 7.51
N ALA A 103 -3.25 8.66 6.38
CA ALA A 103 -1.97 9.25 6.01
C ALA A 103 -2.18 10.34 4.95
N PRO A 104 -2.20 11.63 5.32
CA PRO A 104 -2.51 12.72 4.38
C PRO A 104 -1.31 13.10 3.48
N ASN A 105 -0.08 12.79 3.92
CA ASN A 105 1.13 13.13 3.18
C ASN A 105 1.37 12.12 2.06
N ALA A 106 1.65 12.61 0.85
CA ALA A 106 2.01 11.79 -0.30
C ALA A 106 3.35 11.07 -0.07
N HIS A 107 3.33 9.73 0.00
CA HIS A 107 4.52 8.93 0.32
C HIS A 107 4.57 7.59 -0.42
N ALA A 108 5.77 7.02 -0.46
CA ALA A 108 6.02 5.60 -0.62
C ALA A 108 6.70 5.08 0.66
N ASP A 109 6.32 3.88 1.09
CA ASP A 109 6.70 3.31 2.38
C ASP A 109 8.18 2.92 2.46
N TYR A 110 8.84 2.77 1.30
CA TYR A 110 10.20 2.26 1.22
C TYR A 110 11.11 3.13 0.36
N THR A 111 12.35 3.30 0.82
CA THR A 111 13.49 3.70 -0.02
C THR A 111 14.08 2.46 -0.71
N PRO A 112 14.95 2.61 -1.72
CA PRO A 112 15.64 1.45 -2.30
C PRO A 112 16.39 0.61 -1.25
N ALA A 113 16.97 1.27 -0.24
CA ALA A 113 17.70 0.62 0.84
C ALA A 113 16.77 -0.17 1.77
N THR A 114 15.69 0.45 2.27
CA THR A 114 14.74 -0.24 3.16
C THR A 114 13.94 -1.33 2.43
N ALA A 115 13.66 -1.14 1.14
CA ALA A 115 13.06 -2.17 0.29
C ALA A 115 13.97 -3.40 0.15
N ALA A 116 15.27 -3.19 -0.12
CA ALA A 116 16.24 -4.28 -0.22
C ALA A 116 16.40 -5.05 1.09
N GLY A 117 16.46 -4.33 2.22
CA GLY A 117 16.50 -4.95 3.55
C GLY A 117 15.27 -5.81 3.83
N THR A 118 14.08 -5.28 3.53
CA THR A 118 12.81 -5.99 3.68
C THR A 118 12.76 -7.25 2.80
N ALA A 119 13.13 -7.14 1.52
CA ALA A 119 13.14 -8.25 0.59
C ALA A 119 14.10 -9.37 1.05
N ARG A 120 15.31 -9.03 1.53
CA ARG A 120 16.26 -10.01 2.07
C ARG A 120 15.70 -10.71 3.30
N GLN A 121 15.09 -9.96 4.22
CA GLN A 121 14.49 -10.54 5.42
C GLN A 121 13.35 -11.51 5.08
N GLN A 122 12.45 -11.14 4.16
CA GLN A 122 11.34 -12.01 3.79
C GLN A 122 11.81 -13.22 2.98
N LEU A 123 12.83 -13.07 2.12
CA LEU A 123 13.44 -14.21 1.45
C LEU A 123 14.04 -15.19 2.47
N GLN A 124 14.76 -14.70 3.49
CA GLN A 124 15.33 -15.58 4.52
C GLN A 124 14.23 -16.41 5.19
N ARG A 125 13.12 -15.79 5.60
CA ARG A 125 11.97 -16.50 6.21
C ARG A 125 11.37 -17.53 5.25
N LEU A 126 11.19 -17.18 3.98
CA LEU A 126 10.71 -18.12 2.96
C LEU A 126 11.63 -19.35 2.81
N LEU A 127 12.94 -19.13 2.81
CA LEU A 127 13.91 -20.21 2.67
C LEU A 127 13.91 -21.14 3.88
N GLU A 128 13.67 -20.59 5.08
CA GLU A 128 13.50 -21.36 6.32
C GLU A 128 12.20 -22.18 6.31
N GLU A 129 11.12 -21.66 5.72
CA GLU A 129 9.79 -22.29 5.76
C GLU A 129 9.48 -23.26 4.60
N ARG A 130 9.89 -22.95 3.36
CA ARG A 130 9.23 -23.57 2.18
C ARG A 130 10.16 -24.28 1.19
N SER A 131 11.40 -23.83 0.91
CA SER A 131 12.39 -24.54 0.07
C SER A 131 13.61 -23.67 -0.30
N PRO A 132 14.83 -24.23 -0.43
CA PRO A 132 16.05 -23.50 -0.84
C PRO A 132 16.11 -23.09 -2.34
N LYS A 133 15.07 -23.36 -3.13
CA LYS A 133 15.10 -23.10 -4.59
C LYS A 133 14.89 -21.63 -4.98
N THR A 134 14.46 -20.77 -4.05
CA THR A 134 14.23 -19.35 -4.32
C THR A 134 15.54 -18.58 -4.20
N THR A 135 16.06 -18.06 -5.32
CA THR A 135 17.27 -17.23 -5.33
C THR A 135 16.91 -15.75 -5.24
N PHE A 136 17.71 -14.96 -4.52
CA PHE A 136 17.53 -13.50 -4.48
C PHE A 136 17.72 -12.91 -5.89
N GLY A 137 16.68 -12.28 -6.43
CA GLY A 137 16.65 -11.71 -7.77
C GLY A 137 15.81 -10.43 -7.81
N ARG A 138 15.04 -10.22 -8.90
CA ARG A 138 14.06 -9.13 -8.97
C ARG A 138 13.01 -9.33 -7.88
N TYR A 139 12.71 -8.27 -7.14
CA TYR A 139 11.64 -8.23 -6.15
C TYR A 139 10.81 -6.97 -6.35
N VAL A 140 9.52 -7.08 -6.00
CA VAL A 140 8.58 -5.96 -6.05
C VAL A 140 7.85 -5.91 -4.71
N LEU A 141 7.82 -4.74 -4.07
CA LEU A 141 6.98 -4.48 -2.91
C LEU A 141 5.66 -3.90 -3.40
N ILE A 142 4.56 -4.52 -3.01
CA ILE A 142 3.21 -4.14 -3.42
C ILE A 142 2.37 -3.94 -2.17
N ASN A 143 1.70 -2.80 -2.09
CA ASN A 143 0.62 -2.59 -1.15
C ASN A 143 -0.69 -3.06 -1.76
N ALA A 144 -1.50 -3.72 -0.92
CA ALA A 144 -2.86 -4.13 -1.25
C ALA A 144 -3.81 -3.40 -0.31
N TRP A 145 -4.69 -2.55 -0.86
CA TRP A 145 -5.61 -1.72 -0.12
C TRP A 145 -7.05 -2.05 -0.48
N ARG A 146 -7.92 -2.14 0.53
CA ARG A 146 -9.35 -2.42 0.32
C ARG A 146 -10.22 -1.72 1.33
N SER A 147 -11.50 -1.59 0.99
CA SER A 147 -12.55 -1.39 2.00
C SER A 147 -12.67 -2.65 2.85
N ILE A 148 -12.78 -2.49 4.17
CA ILE A 148 -13.11 -3.58 5.10
C ILE A 148 -14.57 -3.53 5.56
N SER A 149 -15.37 -2.58 5.06
CA SER A 149 -16.75 -2.36 5.50
C SER A 149 -17.75 -3.28 4.80
N ASP A 150 -18.59 -3.94 5.59
CA ASP A 150 -19.76 -4.69 5.12
C ASP A 150 -20.97 -3.80 4.80
N SER A 151 -20.96 -2.56 5.30
CA SER A 151 -22.12 -1.66 5.25
C SER A 151 -22.16 -0.75 4.03
N GLY A 152 -21.07 -0.66 3.26
CA GLY A 152 -21.06 0.18 2.07
C GLY A 152 -19.68 0.50 1.51
N PRO A 153 -19.64 1.30 0.44
CA PRO A 153 -18.40 1.69 -0.21
C PRO A 153 -17.63 2.73 0.61
N VAL A 154 -16.36 2.94 0.25
CA VAL A 154 -15.56 4.06 0.76
C VAL A 154 -16.13 5.38 0.24
N LEU A 155 -16.50 6.27 1.16
CA LEU A 155 -17.06 7.60 0.86
C LEU A 155 -16.25 8.75 1.44
N ASN A 156 -15.34 8.47 2.37
CA ASN A 156 -14.50 9.44 3.05
C ASN A 156 -13.05 8.97 3.05
N HIS A 157 -12.12 9.92 2.96
CA HIS A 157 -10.68 9.65 2.94
C HIS A 157 -10.27 8.52 1.97
N PRO A 158 -10.76 8.50 0.72
CA PRO A 158 -10.33 7.53 -0.26
C PRO A 158 -8.82 7.63 -0.52
N LEU A 159 -8.27 6.54 -1.06
CA LEU A 159 -6.86 6.50 -1.41
C LEU A 159 -6.64 7.09 -2.81
N ALA A 160 -5.91 8.20 -2.87
CA ALA A 160 -5.26 8.68 -4.06
C ALA A 160 -3.91 7.97 -4.23
N VAL A 161 -3.62 7.59 -5.47
CA VAL A 161 -2.36 6.98 -5.89
C VAL A 161 -1.82 7.77 -7.07
N LEU A 162 -0.55 8.13 -7.03
CA LEU A 162 0.13 8.83 -8.12
C LEU A 162 0.38 7.83 -9.25
N ASP A 163 0.01 8.20 -10.48
CA ASP A 163 0.41 7.48 -11.68
C ASP A 163 1.93 7.48 -11.76
N GLY A 164 2.54 6.30 -11.59
CA GLY A 164 3.99 6.17 -11.50
C GLY A 164 4.71 6.59 -12.78
N ALA A 165 4.04 6.57 -13.94
CA ALA A 165 4.60 7.10 -15.19
C ALA A 165 4.70 8.64 -15.20
N SER A 166 3.99 9.30 -14.29
CA SER A 166 4.01 10.76 -14.13
C SER A 166 4.99 11.24 -13.05
N LEU A 167 5.56 10.33 -12.27
CA LEU A 167 6.47 10.64 -11.16
C LEU A 167 7.81 11.18 -11.67
N SER A 168 8.17 12.38 -11.25
CA SER A 168 9.52 12.92 -11.48
C SER A 168 10.50 12.37 -10.45
N SER A 169 11.71 11.99 -10.91
CA SER A 169 12.77 11.52 -10.01
C SER A 169 13.21 12.59 -9.00
N GLU A 170 13.11 13.87 -9.38
CA GLU A 170 13.53 15.04 -8.60
C GLU A 170 12.53 15.43 -7.50
N ASP A 171 11.29 14.97 -7.63
CA ASP A 171 10.21 15.25 -6.68
C ASP A 171 10.20 14.26 -5.50
N ARG A 172 11.11 13.28 -5.51
CA ARG A 172 11.24 12.30 -4.43
C ARG A 172 12.19 12.81 -3.35
N VAL A 173 11.75 12.79 -2.10
CA VAL A 173 12.55 13.19 -0.95
C VAL A 173 12.60 12.04 0.04
N THR A 174 13.80 11.56 0.37
CA THR A 174 13.97 10.59 1.45
C THR A 174 13.74 11.28 2.79
N VAL A 175 12.94 10.66 3.66
CA VAL A 175 12.62 11.17 4.98
C VAL A 175 12.79 10.07 6.02
N ASP A 176 13.46 10.42 7.11
CA ASP A 176 13.64 9.55 8.27
C ASP A 176 12.32 9.41 9.04
N LEU A 177 11.94 8.18 9.29
CA LEU A 177 10.84 7.80 10.18
C LEU A 177 11.43 7.33 11.51
N HIS A 178 11.29 8.17 12.53
CA HIS A 178 11.73 7.87 13.88
C HIS A 178 10.67 7.06 14.62
N TYR A 179 10.92 5.75 14.78
CA TYR A 179 10.16 4.90 15.69
C TYR A 179 10.79 4.95 17.07
N ARG A 180 10.03 4.56 18.10
CA ARG A 180 10.54 4.51 19.48
C ARG A 180 11.79 3.62 19.62
N SER A 181 11.86 2.55 18.84
CA SER A 181 12.88 1.51 18.96
C SER A 181 13.89 1.45 17.82
N PHE A 182 13.65 2.15 16.71
CA PHE A 182 14.53 2.16 15.54
C PHE A 182 14.24 3.36 14.63
N VAL A 183 15.14 3.62 13.68
CA VAL A 183 14.91 4.58 12.59
C VAL A 183 14.74 3.78 11.31
N SER A 184 13.70 4.12 10.53
CA SER A 184 13.51 3.64 9.16
C SER A 184 13.52 4.83 8.22
N GLU A 185 13.55 4.58 6.92
CA GLU A 185 13.40 5.61 5.90
C GLU A 185 12.15 5.34 5.07
N SER A 186 11.51 6.42 4.63
CA SER A 186 10.43 6.42 3.63
C SER A 186 10.73 7.47 2.57
N MET A 187 9.93 7.48 1.49
CA MET A 187 10.00 8.56 0.50
C MET A 187 8.74 9.41 0.59
N GLN A 188 8.91 10.73 0.64
CA GLN A 188 7.83 11.70 0.51
C GLN A 188 7.90 12.40 -0.84
N LEU A 189 6.72 12.77 -1.34
CA LEU A 189 6.63 13.59 -2.54
C LEU A 189 6.78 15.06 -2.14
N ARG A 190 7.74 15.75 -2.77
CA ARG A 190 7.86 17.20 -2.67
C ARG A 190 6.54 17.83 -3.08
N CYS A 191 6.13 18.90 -2.39
CA CYS A 191 4.92 19.66 -2.74
C CYS A 191 4.91 19.94 -4.25
N SER A 192 3.84 19.49 -4.91
CA SER A 192 3.72 19.53 -6.36
C SER A 192 3.87 20.98 -6.84
N GLN A 193 4.93 21.22 -7.60
CA GLN A 193 5.18 22.52 -8.21
C GLN A 193 4.05 22.85 -9.20
N PRO A 194 3.79 24.13 -9.52
CA PRO A 194 2.76 24.54 -10.48
C PRO A 194 2.87 23.89 -11.87
N HIS A 195 4.05 23.34 -12.21
CA HIS A 195 4.33 22.66 -13.47
C HIS A 195 4.58 21.15 -13.32
N SER A 196 4.24 20.58 -12.16
CA SER A 196 4.38 19.15 -11.96
C SER A 196 3.46 18.38 -12.93
N ARG A 197 4.02 17.34 -13.56
CA ARG A 197 3.27 16.45 -14.46
C ARG A 197 2.50 15.37 -13.70
N HIS A 198 2.51 15.42 -12.37
CA HIS A 198 1.85 14.44 -11.50
C HIS A 198 0.37 14.27 -11.87
N ARG A 199 0.02 13.04 -12.24
CA ARG A 199 -1.36 12.62 -12.47
C ARG A 199 -1.79 11.77 -11.30
N TRP A 200 -2.69 12.29 -10.49
CA TRP A 200 -3.25 11.57 -9.35
C TRP A 200 -4.49 10.78 -9.77
N LEU A 201 -4.56 9.52 -9.36
CA LEU A 201 -5.61 8.57 -9.66
C LEU A 201 -6.33 8.20 -8.36
N TYR A 202 -7.64 7.97 -8.42
CA TYR A 202 -8.39 7.33 -7.35
C TYR A 202 -9.53 6.50 -7.92
N PHE A 203 -10.06 5.60 -7.11
CA PHE A 203 -11.16 4.71 -7.49
C PHE A 203 -12.35 5.00 -6.59
N PRO A 204 -13.33 5.81 -7.04
CA PRO A 204 -14.44 6.24 -6.20
C PRO A 204 -15.30 5.05 -5.77
N ARG A 205 -15.88 5.15 -4.57
CA ARG A 205 -16.86 4.20 -4.04
C ARG A 205 -16.37 2.74 -4.04
N MET A 206 -15.09 2.52 -3.74
CA MET A 206 -14.55 1.17 -3.63
C MET A 206 -15.32 0.32 -2.61
N VAL A 207 -15.72 -0.88 -3.01
CA VAL A 207 -16.42 -1.85 -2.17
C VAL A 207 -15.46 -2.92 -1.64
N LYS A 208 -15.90 -3.72 -0.66
CA LYS A 208 -15.06 -4.74 -0.01
C LYS A 208 -14.48 -5.76 -0.98
N ASP A 209 -15.22 -6.13 -2.02
CA ASP A 209 -14.79 -7.10 -3.04
C ASP A 209 -13.71 -6.57 -4.00
N GLU A 210 -13.35 -5.29 -3.90
CA GLU A 210 -12.31 -4.69 -4.73
C GLU A 210 -11.01 -4.58 -3.94
N LEU A 211 -9.88 -4.85 -4.61
CA LEU A 211 -8.54 -4.78 -4.05
C LEU A 211 -7.68 -3.89 -4.95
N LEU A 212 -7.21 -2.78 -4.41
CA LEU A 212 -6.31 -1.85 -5.06
C LEU A 212 -4.87 -2.30 -4.81
N LEU A 213 -4.16 -2.66 -5.87
CA LEU A 213 -2.76 -3.07 -5.82
C LEU A 213 -1.89 -1.96 -6.38
N PHE A 214 -0.84 -1.57 -5.66
CA PHE A 214 0.07 -0.53 -6.13
C PHE A 214 1.51 -0.74 -5.64
N LYS A 215 2.46 -0.39 -6.51
CA LYS A 215 3.88 -0.59 -6.28
C LYS A 215 4.41 0.36 -5.21
N GLN A 216 5.09 -0.19 -4.22
CA GLN A 216 5.93 0.56 -3.29
C GLN A 216 7.39 0.58 -3.73
N TYR A 217 7.85 -0.45 -4.44
CA TYR A 217 9.18 -0.47 -5.05
C TYR A 217 9.27 -1.60 -6.08
N ASP A 218 9.92 -1.38 -7.21
CA ASP A 218 10.34 -2.42 -8.16
C ASP A 218 11.87 -2.39 -8.28
N SER A 219 12.53 -3.52 -8.03
CA SER A 219 13.99 -3.57 -7.98
C SER A 219 14.65 -3.63 -9.37
N ASP A 220 13.87 -3.80 -10.43
CA ASP A 220 14.39 -3.90 -11.79
C ASP A 220 14.79 -2.51 -12.32
N PRO A 221 16.08 -2.28 -12.62
CA PRO A 221 16.56 -0.97 -13.06
C PRO A 221 16.09 -0.59 -14.47
N THR A 222 15.49 -1.52 -15.22
CA THR A 222 14.95 -1.28 -16.56
C THR A 222 13.49 -0.84 -16.54
N GLU A 223 12.81 -0.99 -15.40
CA GLU A 223 11.43 -0.58 -15.22
C GLU A 223 11.31 0.94 -15.15
N LYS A 224 10.37 1.49 -15.92
CA LYS A 224 10.10 2.94 -15.91
C LYS A 224 9.28 3.36 -14.70
N VAL A 225 8.46 2.43 -14.17
CA VAL A 225 7.56 2.68 -13.05
C VAL A 225 7.93 1.81 -11.87
N CYS A 226 8.74 2.40 -10.98
CA CYS A 226 9.23 1.76 -9.77
C CYS A 226 8.38 2.08 -8.54
N TYR A 227 7.60 3.16 -8.55
CA TYR A 227 6.87 3.66 -7.40
C TYR A 227 5.47 4.15 -7.77
N ALA A 228 4.54 4.00 -6.83
CA ALA A 228 3.24 4.65 -6.84
C ALA A 228 3.01 5.30 -5.47
N PHE A 229 3.25 6.61 -5.40
CA PHE A 229 3.06 7.39 -4.16
C PHE A 229 1.57 7.45 -3.81
N HIS A 230 1.24 7.49 -2.52
CA HIS A 230 -0.14 7.41 -2.05
C HIS A 230 -0.37 8.25 -0.78
N CYS A 231 -1.62 8.35 -0.34
CA CYS A 231 -2.34 9.63 -0.24
C CYS A 231 -3.79 9.44 0.23
N ALA A 232 -4.14 9.60 1.50
CA ALA A 232 -5.53 9.86 1.86
C ALA A 232 -5.89 11.34 1.56
N PHE A 233 -7.08 11.60 1.01
CA PHE A 233 -7.54 12.97 0.72
C PHE A 233 -9.00 13.21 1.10
N SER A 234 -9.35 14.48 1.33
CA SER A 234 -10.69 14.94 1.71
C SER A 234 -11.27 15.91 0.66
#